data_AF-A0A9Q1HSP2-F1
#
_entry.id   AF-A0A9Q1HSP2-F1
#
_cell.length_a   1.000
_cell.length_b   1.000
_cell.length_c   1.000
_cell.angle_alpha   90.00
_cell.angle_beta   90.00
_cell.angle_gamma   90.00
#
_symmetry.space_group_name_H-M   'P 1'
#
loop_
_entity.id
_entity.type
_entity.pdbx_description
1 polymer ?
#
loop_
_entity_poly.entity_id
_entity_poly.type
_entity_poly.pdbx_seq_one_letter_code
_entity_poly.pdbx_strand_id
1 'polypeptide(L)'
;MSYEKQYFFDKINMETILSVKFDLKKNQLLEPVLNTNLDHAARVMSSMPRAILSEATLCVAGENVLVRFIPNKVKSSQSLPQELQGNIHFNVITNNGQPQLIRHVTCPDVITVSDIKDVHFSGHSCQDMLQSCSEQARQLVSEGEMQDFAELHIVCNKLSLIYSSGNQAKDGQSLDSQRYVLKTQCRFMFPHVSKMEAILKMKSWIEQEKPEKGGLIACVEHLLQQFIHLSSLPYDDDCFILQSDGEMAELSFSHERGQEYFLFGGKKGVSMFPVKWGLY
;
A
#
# COMPACT_ATOMS: atom_id res chain seq x y z
N MET A 1 -24.56 13.19 -15.45
CA MET A 1 -24.36 14.66 -15.36
C MET A 1 -23.24 14.86 -14.36
N SER A 2 -22.06 15.32 -14.79
CA SER A 2 -20.94 15.54 -13.87
C SER A 2 -21.17 16.80 -13.05
N TYR A 3 -21.38 16.67 -11.74
CA TYR A 3 -21.34 17.80 -10.83
C TYR A 3 -20.00 17.79 -10.07
N GLU A 4 -19.33 18.93 -10.03
CA GLU A 4 -18.16 19.16 -9.20
C GLU A 4 -18.55 20.16 -8.11
N LYS A 5 -18.43 19.76 -6.84
CA LYS A 5 -18.68 20.66 -5.71
C LYS A 5 -17.46 20.68 -4.81
N GLN A 6 -16.75 21.79 -4.86
CA GLN A 6 -15.55 22.00 -4.07
C GLN A 6 -15.94 22.55 -2.69
N TYR A 7 -15.42 21.92 -1.64
CA TYR A 7 -15.60 22.37 -0.27
C TYR A 7 -14.26 22.81 0.32
N PHE A 8 -14.16 24.08 0.69
CA PHE A 8 -12.93 24.64 1.23
C PHE A 8 -13.01 24.69 2.75
N PHE A 9 -12.06 24.04 3.43
CA PHE A 9 -11.96 24.03 4.88
C PHE A 9 -10.51 24.32 5.29
N ASP A 10 -10.34 25.11 6.35
CA ASP A 10 -9.01 25.40 6.91
C ASP A 10 -8.37 24.18 7.58
N LYS A 11 -9.19 23.24 8.06
CA LYS A 11 -8.78 21.96 8.65
C LYS A 11 -9.80 20.90 8.28
N ILE A 12 -9.32 19.72 7.90
CA ILE A 12 -10.21 18.59 7.68
C ILE A 12 -10.16 17.67 8.89
N ASN A 13 -11.31 17.46 9.50
CA ASN A 13 -11.52 16.50 10.57
C ASN A 13 -12.80 15.69 10.32
N MET A 14 -13.19 14.86 11.28
CA MET A 14 -14.42 14.06 11.19
C MET A 14 -15.67 14.94 11.07
N GLU A 15 -15.72 16.07 11.77
CA GLU A 15 -16.85 17.01 11.72
C GLU A 15 -17.00 17.63 10.33
N THR A 16 -15.88 17.94 9.67
CA THR A 16 -15.85 18.41 8.27
C THR A 16 -16.55 17.42 7.34
N ILE A 17 -16.21 16.14 7.44
CA ILE A 17 -16.83 15.09 6.62
C ILE A 17 -18.33 14.96 6.93
N LEU A 18 -18.72 14.99 8.21
CA LEU A 18 -20.13 14.93 8.61
C LEU A 18 -20.94 16.12 8.10
N SER A 19 -20.37 17.32 8.13
CA SER A 19 -20.97 18.54 7.57
C SER A 19 -21.18 18.42 6.05
N VAL A 20 -20.15 17.95 5.33
CA VAL A 20 -20.26 17.68 3.89
C VAL A 20 -21.34 16.63 3.59
N LYS A 21 -21.40 15.53 4.37
CA LYS A 21 -22.46 14.52 4.24
C LYS A 21 -23.84 15.11 4.44
N PHE A 22 -24.01 15.96 5.47
CA PHE A 22 -25.28 16.64 5.73
C PHE A 22 -25.70 17.53 4.57
N ASP A 23 -24.78 18.35 4.05
CA ASP A 23 -25.03 19.23 2.92
C ASP A 23 -25.35 18.46 1.64
N LEU A 24 -24.61 17.40 1.33
CA LEU A 24 -24.88 16.55 0.16
C LEU A 24 -26.25 15.87 0.29
N LYS A 25 -26.60 15.38 1.48
CA LYS A 25 -27.91 14.79 1.75
C LYS A 25 -29.04 15.80 1.57
N LYS A 26 -28.88 17.02 2.10
CA LYS A 26 -29.86 18.12 1.96
C LYS A 26 -30.10 18.48 0.49
N ASN A 27 -29.07 18.41 -0.34
CA ASN A 27 -29.13 18.71 -1.78
C ASN A 27 -29.48 17.48 -2.64
N GLN A 28 -29.79 16.31 -2.06
CA GLN A 28 -30.07 15.05 -2.77
C GLN A 28 -28.90 14.57 -3.66
N LEU A 29 -27.67 14.89 -3.27
CA LEU A 29 -26.44 14.51 -3.98
C LEU A 29 -25.63 13.43 -3.25
N LEU A 30 -26.12 12.93 -2.11
CA LEU A 30 -25.44 11.89 -1.32
C LEU A 30 -25.87 10.50 -1.79
N GLU A 31 -25.26 10.04 -2.88
CA GLU A 31 -25.46 8.68 -3.39
C GLU A 31 -24.79 7.62 -2.48
N PRO A 32 -25.23 6.34 -2.50
CA PRO A 32 -24.70 5.30 -1.61
C PRO A 32 -23.18 5.10 -1.71
N VAL A 33 -22.63 5.12 -2.93
CA VAL A 33 -21.18 4.99 -3.18
C VAL A 33 -20.41 6.16 -2.56
N LEU A 34 -20.90 7.39 -2.76
CA LEU A 34 -20.31 8.59 -2.18
C LEU A 34 -20.36 8.57 -0.65
N ASN A 35 -21.47 8.11 -0.07
CA ASN A 35 -21.59 7.93 1.37
C ASN A 35 -20.54 6.94 1.91
N THR A 36 -20.38 5.77 1.27
CA THR A 36 -19.37 4.77 1.64
C THR A 36 -17.94 5.31 1.50
N ASN A 37 -17.64 6.07 0.44
CA ASN A 37 -16.32 6.66 0.25
C ASN A 37 -16.02 7.76 1.28
N LEU A 38 -17.01 8.58 1.66
CA LEU A 38 -16.85 9.57 2.74
C LEU A 38 -16.63 8.90 4.10
N ASP A 39 -17.34 7.80 4.39
CA ASP A 39 -17.12 7.00 5.60
C ASP A 39 -15.73 6.36 5.62
N HIS A 40 -15.26 5.86 4.48
CA HIS A 40 -13.90 5.36 4.34
C HIS A 40 -12.87 6.46 4.51
N ALA A 41 -13.06 7.63 3.88
CA ALA A 41 -12.18 8.79 4.02
C ALA A 41 -12.03 9.20 5.50
N ALA A 42 -13.15 9.31 6.23
CA ALA A 42 -13.14 9.64 7.65
C ALA A 42 -12.34 8.62 8.50
N ARG A 43 -12.48 7.33 8.19
CA ARG A 43 -11.70 6.28 8.87
C ARG A 43 -10.21 6.41 8.59
N VAL A 44 -9.81 6.56 7.33
CA VAL A 44 -8.37 6.61 7.01
C VAL A 44 -7.72 7.90 7.51
N MET A 45 -8.44 9.03 7.46
CA MET A 45 -7.96 10.30 8.04
C MET A 45 -7.57 10.15 9.52
N SER A 46 -8.28 9.34 10.30
CA SER A 46 -7.94 9.15 11.72
C SER A 46 -6.55 8.58 11.96
N SER A 47 -5.99 7.90 10.95
CA SER A 47 -4.65 7.31 10.98
C SER A 47 -3.58 8.16 10.28
N MET A 48 -3.97 9.28 9.64
CA MET A 48 -3.02 10.14 8.94
C MET A 48 -2.30 11.10 9.89
N PRO A 49 -1.03 11.43 9.61
CA PRO A 49 -0.31 12.48 10.35
C PRO A 49 -1.06 13.81 10.33
N ARG A 50 -1.19 14.46 11.49
CA ARG A 50 -1.90 15.75 11.62
C ARG A 50 -1.36 16.84 10.70
N ALA A 51 -0.06 16.84 10.43
CA ALA A 51 0.59 17.80 9.53
C ALA A 51 0.05 17.72 8.10
N ILE A 52 -0.35 16.53 7.64
CA ILE A 52 -0.94 16.35 6.30
C ILE A 52 -2.39 16.87 6.30
N LEU A 53 -3.14 16.60 7.36
CA LEU A 53 -4.55 16.98 7.47
C LEU A 53 -4.76 18.48 7.72
N SER A 54 -3.82 19.14 8.41
CA SER A 54 -3.93 20.56 8.76
C SER A 54 -3.88 21.50 7.57
N GLU A 55 -3.40 21.02 6.42
CA GLU A 55 -3.31 21.80 5.20
C GLU A 55 -4.19 21.26 4.08
N ALA A 56 -4.91 20.16 4.31
CA ALA A 56 -5.70 19.53 3.28
C ALA A 56 -6.97 20.32 2.95
N THR A 57 -7.33 20.40 1.65
CA THR A 57 -8.67 20.82 1.18
C THR A 57 -9.47 19.62 0.70
N LEU A 58 -10.78 19.54 1.02
CA LEU A 58 -11.69 18.45 0.63
C LEU A 58 -12.44 18.78 -0.68
N CYS A 59 -12.03 18.20 -1.80
CA CYS A 59 -12.84 18.27 -3.03
C CYS A 59 -13.77 17.06 -3.15
N VAL A 60 -15.02 17.25 -3.60
CA VAL A 60 -15.96 16.18 -3.95
C VAL A 60 -16.43 16.38 -5.39
N ALA A 61 -16.06 15.46 -6.29
CA ALA A 61 -16.36 15.59 -7.72
C ALA A 61 -16.86 14.27 -8.33
N GLY A 62 -17.98 14.36 -9.09
CA GLY A 62 -18.34 13.50 -10.23
C GLY A 62 -18.61 12.01 -10.00
N GLU A 63 -19.05 11.34 -11.07
CA GLU A 63 -19.64 9.98 -11.12
C GLU A 63 -18.72 8.85 -10.57
N ASN A 64 -17.42 9.09 -10.40
CA ASN A 64 -16.45 8.16 -9.81
C ASN A 64 -15.72 8.76 -8.58
N VAL A 65 -16.46 9.57 -7.80
CA VAL A 65 -16.24 9.95 -6.41
C VAL A 65 -14.76 10.11 -6.03
N LEU A 66 -14.28 11.34 -6.05
CA LEU A 66 -12.94 11.71 -5.56
C LEU A 66 -13.10 12.51 -4.25
N VAL A 67 -12.60 11.98 -3.13
CA VAL A 67 -12.27 12.82 -1.97
C VAL A 67 -10.82 13.21 -2.12
N ARG A 68 -10.56 14.43 -2.61
CA ARG A 68 -9.19 14.95 -2.74
C ARG A 68 -8.76 15.61 -1.43
N PHE A 69 -7.57 15.32 -0.91
CA PHE A 69 -6.88 16.16 0.09
C PHE A 69 -5.72 16.91 -0.58
N ILE A 70 -5.78 18.24 -0.62
CA ILE A 70 -4.71 19.09 -1.22
C ILE A 70 -3.99 19.86 -0.12
N PRO A 71 -2.68 19.63 0.12
CA PRO A 71 -1.87 20.47 1.00
C PRO A 71 -1.86 21.93 0.52
N ASN A 72 -2.26 22.85 1.39
CA ASN A 72 -2.46 24.26 1.09
C ASN A 72 -1.12 24.97 0.87
N LYS A 73 -0.77 25.17 -0.41
CA LYS A 73 0.45 25.89 -0.83
C LYS A 73 0.50 27.36 -0.39
N VAL A 74 -0.63 27.96 0.04
CA VAL A 74 -0.76 29.42 0.27
C VAL A 74 -0.35 29.84 1.69
N LYS A 75 -0.25 28.90 2.64
CA LYS A 75 0.19 29.16 4.02
C LYS A 75 1.56 28.51 4.31
N SER A 76 2.46 28.50 3.34
CA SER A 76 3.87 28.09 3.53
C SER A 76 4.64 29.12 4.39
N SER A 77 4.21 29.31 5.64
CA SER A 77 4.92 30.09 6.65
C SER A 77 5.95 29.19 7.32
N GLN A 78 7.18 29.13 6.81
CA GLN A 78 8.45 28.82 7.51
C GLN A 78 8.54 27.63 8.53
N SER A 79 7.50 26.82 8.73
CA SER A 79 7.38 25.88 9.85
C SER A 79 7.02 24.45 9.41
N LEU A 80 6.71 24.21 8.13
CA LEU A 80 6.68 22.86 7.61
C LEU A 80 8.09 22.43 7.17
N PRO A 81 8.55 21.25 7.62
CA PRO A 81 9.72 20.60 7.02
C PRO A 81 9.58 20.57 5.49
N GLN A 82 10.64 20.94 4.78
CA GLN A 82 10.70 20.96 3.31
C GLN A 82 10.32 19.59 2.68
N GLU A 83 10.45 18.52 3.47
CA GLU A 83 10.03 17.16 3.16
C GLU A 83 8.51 17.01 2.99
N LEU A 84 7.70 17.79 3.72
CA LEU A 84 6.23 17.79 3.70
C LEU A 84 5.62 18.79 2.72
N GLN A 85 6.43 19.65 2.09
CA GLN A 85 6.00 20.51 0.97
C GLN A 85 5.75 19.62 -0.26
N GLY A 86 4.62 18.93 -0.27
CA GLY A 86 4.33 17.87 -1.23
C GLY A 86 3.11 18.18 -2.07
N ASN A 87 3.25 18.06 -3.39
CA ASN A 87 2.14 17.90 -4.34
C ASN A 87 1.45 16.53 -4.16
N ILE A 88 1.23 16.09 -2.92
CA ILE A 88 0.59 14.82 -2.61
C ILE A 88 -0.90 15.04 -2.43
N HIS A 89 -1.67 14.32 -3.25
CA HIS A 89 -3.11 14.31 -3.23
C HIS A 89 -3.57 12.94 -2.79
N PHE A 90 -4.55 12.91 -1.89
CA PHE A 90 -5.18 11.67 -1.47
C PHE A 90 -6.54 11.61 -2.13
N ASN A 91 -6.87 10.49 -2.73
CA ASN A 91 -8.08 10.26 -3.50
C ASN A 91 -8.74 8.99 -2.98
N VAL A 92 -9.93 9.08 -2.41
CA VAL A 92 -10.74 7.87 -2.13
C VAL A 92 -11.61 7.59 -3.34
N ILE A 93 -11.38 6.46 -4.01
CA ILE A 93 -12.17 5.99 -5.16
C ILE A 93 -12.86 4.66 -4.83
N THR A 94 -13.79 4.22 -5.66
CA THR A 94 -14.37 2.87 -5.56
C THR A 94 -13.75 1.97 -6.62
N ASN A 95 -13.13 0.87 -6.19
CA ASN A 95 -12.53 -0.13 -7.07
C ASN A 95 -13.12 -1.50 -6.72
N ASN A 96 -13.64 -2.23 -7.72
CA ASN A 96 -14.35 -3.50 -7.53
C ASN A 96 -15.45 -3.47 -6.44
N GLY A 97 -16.18 -2.35 -6.35
CA GLY A 97 -17.24 -2.16 -5.37
C GLY A 97 -16.78 -1.84 -3.95
N GLN A 98 -15.47 -1.70 -3.71
CA GLN A 98 -14.91 -1.34 -2.40
C GLN A 98 -14.18 0.01 -2.44
N PRO A 99 -14.29 0.83 -1.39
CA PRO A 99 -13.55 2.08 -1.30
C PRO A 99 -12.04 1.82 -1.13
N GLN A 100 -11.21 2.55 -1.87
CA GLN A 100 -9.76 2.46 -1.86
C GLN A 100 -9.14 3.87 -1.77
N LEU A 101 -8.16 4.05 -0.88
CA LEU A 101 -7.35 5.25 -0.82
C LEU A 101 -6.17 5.16 -1.80
N ILE A 102 -6.10 6.11 -2.73
CA ILE A 102 -4.98 6.33 -3.64
C ILE A 102 -4.23 7.59 -3.22
N ARG A 103 -2.93 7.48 -3.06
CA ARG A 103 -2.01 8.61 -2.86
C ARG A 103 -1.44 8.98 -4.22
N HIS A 104 -1.41 10.24 -4.58
CA HIS A 104 -0.98 10.72 -5.88
C HIS A 104 -0.02 11.90 -5.73
N VAL A 105 1.22 11.74 -6.15
CA VAL A 105 2.27 12.75 -6.09
C VAL A 105 2.53 13.27 -7.48
N THR A 106 2.43 14.59 -7.67
CA THR A 106 2.74 15.22 -8.96
C THR A 106 4.16 15.77 -8.95
N CYS A 107 5.01 15.19 -9.80
CA CYS A 107 6.38 15.62 -10.03
C CYS A 107 6.41 16.79 -11.02
N PRO A 108 7.35 17.75 -10.91
CA PRO A 108 7.40 18.92 -11.80
C PRO A 108 7.64 18.58 -13.27
N ASP A 109 8.56 17.64 -13.51
CA ASP A 109 9.00 17.21 -14.85
C ASP A 109 9.05 15.69 -14.89
N VAL A 110 10.22 15.07 -14.87
CA VAL A 110 10.39 13.62 -14.73
C VAL A 110 10.31 13.16 -13.28
N ILE A 111 9.98 11.89 -13.06
CA ILE A 111 10.02 11.27 -11.73
C ILE A 111 11.49 10.99 -11.38
N THR A 112 11.98 11.61 -10.31
CA THR A 112 13.36 11.51 -9.82
C THR A 112 13.43 10.81 -8.46
N VAL A 113 14.61 10.32 -8.08
CA VAL A 113 14.83 9.69 -6.77
C VAL A 113 14.45 10.64 -5.62
N SER A 114 14.71 11.94 -5.78
CA SER A 114 14.35 12.97 -4.79
C SER A 114 12.85 13.19 -4.61
N ASP A 115 12.04 12.78 -5.59
CA ASP A 115 10.57 12.83 -5.46
C ASP A 115 10.05 11.72 -4.56
N ILE A 116 10.78 10.61 -4.41
CA ILE A 116 10.35 9.44 -3.62
C ILE A 116 10.78 9.60 -2.16
N LYS A 117 9.92 10.29 -1.40
CA LYS A 117 10.12 10.57 0.02
C LYS A 117 9.45 9.52 0.90
N ASP A 118 10.09 9.15 2.01
CA ASP A 118 9.55 8.15 2.96
C ASP A 118 8.21 8.59 3.57
N VAL A 119 7.99 9.89 3.72
CA VAL A 119 6.71 10.44 4.19
C VAL A 119 5.52 10.07 3.30
N HIS A 120 5.73 9.83 2.00
CA HIS A 120 4.68 9.38 1.08
C HIS A 120 4.18 7.97 1.42
N PHE A 121 5.00 7.18 2.11
CA PHE A 121 4.72 5.82 2.59
C PHE A 121 4.26 5.79 4.05
N SER A 122 4.02 6.95 4.68
CA SER A 122 3.60 6.99 6.09
C SER A 122 2.35 6.14 6.36
N GLY A 123 2.36 5.38 7.46
CA GLY A 123 1.29 4.47 7.86
C GLY A 123 1.17 3.19 7.03
N HIS A 124 2.08 2.95 6.08
CA HIS A 124 2.12 1.72 5.29
C HIS A 124 2.99 0.66 5.97
N SER A 125 2.47 -0.58 6.05
CA SER A 125 3.26 -1.77 6.36
C SER A 125 3.59 -2.50 5.06
N CYS A 126 4.86 -2.45 4.67
CA CYS A 126 5.37 -3.10 3.47
C CYS A 126 5.26 -4.62 3.60
N GLN A 127 4.80 -5.31 2.55
CA GLN A 127 4.81 -6.78 2.49
C GLN A 127 6.21 -7.37 2.25
N ASP A 128 7.15 -6.51 1.89
CA ASP A 128 8.54 -6.86 1.68
C ASP A 128 9.38 -6.27 2.82
N MET A 129 9.81 -7.13 3.74
CA MET A 129 10.65 -6.77 4.88
C MET A 129 12.13 -6.74 4.54
N LEU A 130 12.53 -7.28 3.38
CA LEU A 130 13.93 -7.28 2.93
C LEU A 130 14.25 -6.01 2.14
N GLN A 131 13.29 -5.54 1.34
CA GLN A 131 13.43 -4.32 0.58
C GLN A 131 12.11 -3.58 0.54
N SER A 132 12.02 -2.44 1.21
CA SER A 132 10.79 -1.66 1.27
C SER A 132 10.35 -1.17 -0.11
N CYS A 133 9.04 -0.91 -0.27
CA CYS A 133 8.51 -0.32 -1.49
C CYS A 133 9.12 1.05 -1.83
N SER A 134 9.59 1.81 -0.84
CA SER A 134 10.31 3.08 -1.07
C SER A 134 11.72 2.86 -1.61
N GLU A 135 12.45 1.86 -1.09
CA GLU A 135 13.77 1.46 -1.60
C GLU A 135 13.68 0.92 -3.02
N GLN A 136 12.74 0.00 -3.29
CA GLN A 136 12.51 -0.55 -4.64
C GLN A 136 12.17 0.57 -5.64
N ALA A 137 11.30 1.51 -5.26
CA ALA A 137 10.95 2.63 -6.12
C ALA A 137 12.14 3.56 -6.39
N ARG A 138 12.95 3.87 -5.37
CA ARG A 138 14.16 4.68 -5.54
C ARG A 138 15.19 3.99 -6.43
N GLN A 139 15.38 2.68 -6.24
CA GLN A 139 16.27 1.88 -7.07
C GLN A 139 15.82 1.91 -8.54
N LEU A 140 14.54 1.59 -8.80
CA LEU A 140 13.93 1.61 -10.13
C LEU A 140 14.17 2.93 -10.87
N VAL A 141 13.98 4.06 -10.18
CA VAL A 141 14.23 5.39 -10.76
C VAL A 141 15.73 5.63 -10.99
N SER A 142 16.59 5.23 -10.03
CA SER A 142 18.04 5.43 -10.13
C SER A 142 18.69 4.63 -11.26
N GLU A 143 18.14 3.45 -11.56
CA GLU A 143 18.61 2.56 -12.63
C GLU A 143 18.11 3.00 -14.01
N GLY A 144 17.25 4.03 -14.08
CA GLY A 144 16.74 4.57 -15.33
C GLY A 144 15.61 3.75 -15.95
N GLU A 145 15.05 2.76 -15.25
CA GLU A 145 13.93 1.95 -15.75
C GLU A 145 12.65 2.76 -15.97
N MET A 146 12.58 3.97 -15.39
CA MET A 146 11.47 4.91 -15.51
C MET A 146 11.58 5.88 -16.70
N GLN A 147 12.59 5.78 -17.57
CA GLN A 147 12.80 6.73 -18.67
C GLN A 147 11.65 6.78 -19.69
N ASP A 148 11.00 5.65 -19.95
CA ASP A 148 9.90 5.53 -20.91
C ASP A 148 8.51 5.70 -20.26
N PHE A 149 8.46 5.81 -18.93
CA PHE A 149 7.22 5.80 -18.16
C PHE A 149 6.89 7.18 -17.58
N ALA A 150 5.70 7.67 -17.88
CA ALA A 150 5.20 8.94 -17.34
C ALA A 150 4.62 8.81 -15.94
N GLU A 151 4.27 7.57 -15.54
CA GLU A 151 3.63 7.28 -14.26
C GLU A 151 4.27 6.06 -13.58
N LEU A 152 4.58 6.18 -12.28
CA LEU A 152 4.96 5.07 -11.42
C LEU A 152 3.80 4.77 -10.46
N HIS A 153 3.20 3.59 -10.59
CA HIS A 153 2.16 3.10 -9.68
C HIS A 153 2.72 2.01 -8.77
N ILE A 154 2.90 2.34 -7.50
CA ILE A 154 3.34 1.43 -6.45
C ILE A 154 2.11 0.80 -5.80
N VAL A 155 2.04 -0.53 -5.84
CA VAL A 155 0.97 -1.33 -5.22
C VAL A 155 1.58 -2.29 -4.21
N CYS A 156 1.21 -2.15 -2.94
CA CYS A 156 1.68 -3.00 -1.85
C CYS A 156 0.60 -3.10 -0.75
N ASN A 157 -0.01 -4.28 -0.58
CA ASN A 157 -1.18 -4.46 0.30
C ASN A 157 -2.29 -3.41 0.04
N LYS A 158 -2.67 -2.66 1.08
CA LYS A 158 -3.64 -1.55 1.05
C LYS A 158 -3.05 -0.25 0.46
N LEU A 159 -1.74 -0.17 0.24
CA LEU A 159 -1.10 1.00 -0.37
C LEU A 159 -1.30 1.00 -1.89
N SER A 160 -1.81 2.12 -2.38
CA SER A 160 -1.78 2.50 -3.78
C SER A 160 -1.21 3.91 -3.87
N LEU A 161 0.04 4.04 -4.32
CA LEU A 161 0.76 5.30 -4.45
C LEU A 161 1.17 5.52 -5.90
N ILE A 162 0.80 6.66 -6.45
CA ILE A 162 1.05 7.02 -7.85
C ILE A 162 1.96 8.24 -7.87
N TYR A 163 3.02 8.20 -8.65
CA TYR A 163 3.81 9.38 -9.05
C TYR A 163 3.54 9.67 -10.52
N SER A 164 3.29 10.93 -10.85
CA SER A 164 3.05 11.36 -12.24
C SER A 164 3.90 12.56 -12.63
N SER A 165 4.39 12.55 -13.87
CA SER A 165 5.07 13.68 -14.50
C SER A 165 4.10 14.81 -14.82
N GLY A 166 4.44 16.05 -14.42
CA GLY A 166 3.62 17.24 -14.67
C GLY A 166 3.66 17.77 -16.12
N ASN A 167 4.61 17.31 -16.95
CA ASN A 167 4.83 17.87 -18.29
C ASN A 167 3.90 17.29 -19.37
N GLN A 168 3.27 16.13 -19.14
CA GLN A 168 2.40 15.51 -20.16
C GLN A 168 1.02 16.18 -20.32
N ALA A 169 0.62 17.06 -19.38
CA ALA A 169 -0.65 17.78 -19.47
C ALA A 169 -0.64 18.96 -20.47
N LYS A 170 0.53 19.37 -20.98
CA LYS A 170 0.66 20.61 -21.77
C LYS A 170 0.54 20.43 -23.29
N ASP A 171 0.78 19.23 -23.81
CA ASP A 171 0.95 19.06 -25.28
C ASP A 171 -0.21 18.34 -25.99
N GLY A 172 -1.35 18.11 -25.32
CA GLY A 172 -2.57 17.65 -25.98
C GLY A 172 -2.50 16.29 -26.68
N GLN A 173 -1.37 15.58 -26.54
CA GLN A 173 -1.25 14.19 -26.95
C GLN A 173 -1.76 13.32 -25.82
N SER A 174 -2.87 12.61 -26.05
CA SER A 174 -3.17 11.41 -25.30
C SER A 174 -2.14 10.35 -25.68
N LEU A 175 -0.92 10.49 -25.15
CA LEU A 175 -0.06 9.33 -25.01
C LEU A 175 -0.82 8.41 -24.08
N ASP A 176 -1.00 7.15 -24.48
CA ASP A 176 -1.17 6.05 -23.53
C ASP A 176 0.03 6.17 -22.57
N SER A 177 -0.15 6.96 -21.51
CA SER A 177 0.93 7.31 -20.58
C SER A 177 1.39 5.98 -20.00
N GLN A 178 2.56 5.53 -20.46
CA GLN A 178 3.08 4.24 -20.04
C GLN A 178 3.22 4.30 -18.53
N ARG A 179 2.46 3.44 -17.86
CA ARG A 179 2.44 3.28 -16.41
C ARG A 179 3.32 2.09 -16.07
N TYR A 180 4.35 2.34 -15.27
CA TYR A 180 5.08 1.27 -14.62
C TYR A 180 4.35 0.88 -13.34
N VAL A 181 4.01 -0.39 -13.18
CA VAL A 181 3.38 -0.88 -11.94
C VAL A 181 4.41 -1.65 -11.12
N LEU A 182 4.90 -1.03 -10.06
CA LEU A 182 5.76 -1.68 -9.07
C LEU A 182 4.89 -2.51 -8.12
N LYS A 183 4.93 -3.84 -8.30
CA LYS A 183 4.34 -4.82 -7.38
C LYS A 183 5.45 -5.44 -6.57
N THR A 184 5.46 -5.18 -5.26
CA THR A 184 6.46 -5.76 -4.36
C THR A 184 6.20 -7.24 -4.13
N GLN A 185 7.26 -8.00 -3.85
CA GLN A 185 7.17 -9.39 -3.43
C GLN A 185 6.80 -9.47 -1.94
N CYS A 186 6.09 -10.52 -1.52
CA CYS A 186 5.77 -10.76 -0.12
C CYS A 186 6.94 -11.52 0.52
N ARG A 187 7.82 -10.85 1.26
CA ARG A 187 9.07 -11.42 1.80
C ARG A 187 9.23 -11.06 3.27
N PHE A 188 9.51 -12.05 4.10
CA PHE A 188 9.64 -11.90 5.55
C PHE A 188 11.03 -12.31 6.01
N MET A 189 11.67 -11.45 6.79
CA MET A 189 12.96 -11.75 7.42
C MET A 189 12.73 -12.38 8.79
N PHE A 190 13.31 -13.54 9.02
CA PHE A 190 13.17 -14.28 10.28
C PHE A 190 14.41 -14.11 11.17
N PRO A 191 14.28 -13.52 12.38
CA PRO A 191 15.40 -13.43 13.30
C PRO A 191 15.74 -14.82 13.88
N HIS A 192 17.03 -15.15 13.91
CA HIS A 192 17.57 -16.43 14.38
C HIS A 192 17.04 -16.88 15.76
N VAL A 193 16.78 -15.93 16.66
CA VAL A 193 16.49 -16.20 18.08
C VAL A 193 14.98 -16.41 18.36
N SER A 194 14.09 -15.98 17.47
CA SER A 194 12.63 -15.90 17.75
C SER A 194 11.79 -16.51 16.62
N LYS A 195 12.19 -17.67 16.09
CA LYS A 195 11.60 -18.27 14.87
C LYS A 195 10.07 -18.46 15.01
N MET A 196 9.58 -19.09 16.09
CA MET A 196 8.13 -19.30 16.28
C MET A 196 7.34 -18.01 16.49
N GLU A 197 7.87 -17.06 17.27
CA GLU A 197 7.26 -15.75 17.47
C GLU A 197 7.17 -14.98 16.15
N ALA A 198 8.20 -15.06 15.31
CA ALA A 198 8.21 -14.45 13.97
C ALA A 198 7.15 -15.08 13.05
N ILE A 199 6.93 -16.41 13.10
CA ILE A 199 5.89 -17.05 12.29
C ILE A 199 4.50 -16.61 12.77
N LEU A 200 4.31 -16.49 14.09
CA LEU A 200 3.07 -15.98 14.66
C LEU A 200 2.82 -14.50 14.30
N LYS A 201 3.87 -13.67 14.30
CA LYS A 201 3.78 -12.27 13.82
C LYS A 201 3.40 -12.22 12.35
N MET A 202 4.00 -13.07 11.52
CA MET A 202 3.64 -13.19 10.10
C MET A 202 2.19 -13.63 9.93
N LYS A 203 1.73 -14.66 10.65
CA LYS A 203 0.32 -15.10 10.63
C LYS A 203 -0.62 -13.95 10.95
N SER A 204 -0.39 -13.28 12.07
CA SER A 204 -1.19 -12.13 12.52
C SER A 204 -1.20 -11.00 11.48
N TRP A 205 -0.06 -10.75 10.83
CA TRP A 205 0.05 -9.76 9.77
C TRP A 205 -0.76 -10.15 8.53
N ILE A 206 -0.66 -11.40 8.05
CA ILE A 206 -1.44 -11.87 6.88
C ILE A 206 -2.94 -11.80 7.19
N GLU A 207 -3.36 -12.19 8.39
CA GLU A 207 -4.76 -12.10 8.82
C GLU A 207 -5.29 -10.66 8.82
N GLN A 208 -4.44 -9.68 9.15
CA GLN A 208 -4.83 -8.26 9.19
C GLN A 208 -4.77 -7.55 7.83
N GLU A 209 -3.75 -7.87 7.03
CA GLU A 209 -3.48 -7.17 5.75
C GLU A 209 -4.09 -7.89 4.54
N LYS A 210 -4.29 -9.21 4.62
CA LYS A 210 -4.73 -10.08 3.52
C LYS A 210 -5.76 -11.14 4.00
N PRO A 211 -6.86 -10.74 4.67
CA PRO A 211 -7.82 -11.69 5.25
C PRO A 211 -8.47 -12.64 4.24
N GLU A 212 -8.50 -12.27 2.95
CA GLU A 212 -9.01 -13.10 1.87
C GLU A 212 -8.08 -14.24 1.45
N LYS A 213 -6.81 -14.21 1.88
CA LYS A 213 -5.77 -15.18 1.51
C LYS A 213 -5.72 -16.37 2.46
N GLY A 214 -6.86 -17.03 2.62
CA GLY A 214 -7.04 -18.15 3.56
C GLY A 214 -6.09 -19.33 3.32
N GLY A 215 -5.69 -19.56 2.07
CA GLY A 215 -4.72 -20.60 1.73
C GLY A 215 -3.28 -20.25 2.13
N LEU A 216 -2.87 -18.98 2.07
CA LEU A 216 -1.58 -18.54 2.62
C LEU A 216 -1.55 -18.68 4.15
N ILE A 217 -2.65 -18.32 4.81
CA ILE A 217 -2.80 -18.51 6.27
C ILE A 217 -2.65 -19.99 6.63
N ALA A 218 -3.30 -20.89 5.87
CA ALA A 218 -3.17 -22.33 6.07
C ALA A 218 -1.72 -22.81 5.90
N CYS A 219 -0.96 -22.28 4.93
CA CYS A 219 0.47 -22.59 4.78
C CYS A 219 1.28 -22.18 6.01
N VAL A 220 1.02 -20.99 6.57
CA VAL A 220 1.67 -20.53 7.81
C VAL A 220 1.29 -21.41 9.00
N GLU A 221 0.02 -21.81 9.11
CA GLU A 221 -0.45 -22.74 10.15
C GLU A 221 0.20 -24.11 10.05
N HIS A 222 0.36 -24.64 8.83
CA HIS A 222 1.09 -25.88 8.59
C HIS A 222 2.54 -25.75 9.05
N LEU A 223 3.20 -24.64 8.71
CA LEU A 223 4.56 -24.38 9.15
C LEU A 223 4.64 -24.34 10.68
N LEU A 224 3.74 -23.62 11.37
CA LEU A 224 3.65 -23.60 12.83
C LEU A 224 3.51 -25.00 13.43
N GLN A 225 2.67 -25.85 12.84
CA GLN A 225 2.50 -27.24 13.28
C GLN A 225 3.79 -28.04 13.14
N GLN A 226 4.51 -27.91 12.02
CA GLN A 226 5.80 -28.56 11.84
C GLN A 226 6.82 -28.09 12.90
N PHE A 227 6.89 -26.79 13.16
CA PHE A 227 7.78 -26.21 14.17
C PHE A 227 7.50 -26.72 15.60
N ILE A 228 6.23 -26.99 15.96
CA ILE A 228 5.86 -27.56 17.27
C ILE A 228 6.38 -29.00 17.43
N HIS A 229 6.44 -29.75 16.34
CA HIS A 229 6.78 -31.18 16.36
C HIS A 229 8.26 -31.49 16.13
N LEU A 230 9.09 -30.48 15.84
CA LEU A 230 10.52 -30.66 15.67
C LEU A 230 11.27 -30.65 17.01
N SER A 231 12.08 -31.69 17.21
CA SER A 231 13.00 -31.81 18.34
C SER A 231 14.26 -30.94 18.20
N SER A 232 14.56 -30.43 16.99
CA SER A 232 15.69 -29.55 16.69
C SER A 232 15.21 -28.33 15.91
N LEU A 233 15.71 -27.15 16.27
CA LEU A 233 15.39 -25.90 15.57
C LEU A 233 15.83 -25.95 14.09
N PRO A 234 15.15 -25.20 13.20
CA PRO A 234 15.59 -25.00 11.81
C PRO A 234 17.07 -24.67 11.71
N TYR A 235 17.71 -25.11 10.64
CA TYR A 235 19.01 -24.55 10.27
C TYR A 235 18.83 -23.06 9.95
N ASP A 236 19.88 -22.29 10.18
CA ASP A 236 19.84 -20.83 10.08
C ASP A 236 19.75 -20.31 8.64
N ASP A 237 19.83 -21.21 7.65
CA ASP A 237 19.86 -20.87 6.21
C ASP A 237 18.62 -21.38 5.44
N ASP A 238 17.66 -22.02 6.09
CA ASP A 238 16.46 -22.53 5.40
C ASP A 238 15.64 -21.37 4.78
N CYS A 239 14.95 -21.63 3.68
CA CYS A 239 14.00 -20.71 3.07
C CYS A 239 12.66 -21.42 2.86
N PHE A 240 11.56 -20.84 3.34
CA PHE A 240 10.22 -21.34 3.09
C PHE A 240 9.48 -20.46 2.08
N ILE A 241 9.00 -21.07 1.01
CA ILE A 241 8.23 -20.42 -0.05
C ILE A 241 6.79 -20.91 0.07
N LEU A 242 5.90 -20.05 0.55
CA LEU A 242 4.46 -20.34 0.65
C LEU A 242 3.78 -19.88 -0.63
N GLN A 243 3.02 -20.74 -1.28
CA GLN A 243 2.29 -20.41 -2.48
C GLN A 243 0.83 -20.82 -2.36
N SER A 244 -0.06 -19.85 -2.42
CA SER A 244 -1.51 -20.07 -2.41
C SER A 244 -2.26 -18.83 -2.88
N ASP A 245 -3.53 -18.98 -3.27
CA ASP A 245 -4.41 -17.85 -3.60
C ASP A 245 -3.85 -16.88 -4.67
N GLY A 246 -3.07 -17.44 -5.62
CA GLY A 246 -2.40 -16.69 -6.68
C GLY A 246 -1.23 -15.81 -6.21
N GLU A 247 -0.75 -16.03 -4.99
CA GLU A 247 0.29 -15.24 -4.33
C GLU A 247 1.39 -16.15 -3.79
N MET A 248 2.60 -15.59 -3.68
CA MET A 248 3.78 -16.25 -3.15
C MET A 248 4.35 -15.39 -2.02
N ALA A 249 4.64 -16.02 -0.87
CA ALA A 249 5.30 -15.43 0.27
C ALA A 249 6.59 -16.18 0.60
N GLU A 250 7.70 -15.46 0.69
CA GLU A 250 9.02 -16.00 1.03
C GLU A 250 9.36 -15.72 2.50
N LEU A 251 9.90 -16.72 3.19
CA LEU A 251 10.38 -16.64 4.56
C LEU A 251 11.83 -17.08 4.56
N SER A 252 12.74 -16.16 4.89
CA SER A 252 14.18 -16.44 4.87
C SER A 252 14.79 -16.14 6.25
N PHE A 253 15.58 -17.08 6.79
CA PHE A 253 16.25 -16.94 8.10
C PHE A 253 17.60 -16.24 8.03
N SER A 254 18.23 -16.18 6.85
CA SER A 254 19.46 -15.43 6.61
C SER A 254 19.42 -14.75 5.24
N HIS A 255 20.43 -13.91 4.95
CA HIS A 255 20.62 -13.31 3.63
C HIS A 255 21.18 -14.30 2.60
N GLU A 256 21.68 -15.45 3.05
CA GLU A 256 22.22 -16.50 2.20
C GLU A 256 21.14 -17.56 1.95
N ARG A 257 20.97 -17.98 0.69
CA ARG A 257 19.97 -19.00 0.35
C ARG A 257 20.51 -20.39 0.69
N GLY A 258 20.03 -20.97 1.78
CA GLY A 258 20.17 -22.39 2.05
C GLY A 258 19.08 -23.20 1.36
N GLN A 259 18.56 -24.22 2.04
CA GLN A 259 17.62 -25.16 1.44
C GLN A 259 16.22 -24.54 1.30
N GLU A 260 15.65 -24.64 0.10
CA GLU A 260 14.30 -24.14 -0.19
C GLU A 260 13.23 -25.22 0.09
N TYR A 261 12.19 -24.82 0.81
CA TYR A 261 11.01 -25.62 1.14
C TYR A 261 9.76 -24.90 0.63
N PHE A 262 9.05 -25.54 -0.29
CA PHE A 262 7.84 -25.01 -0.89
C PHE A 262 6.61 -25.55 -0.18
N LEU A 263 5.73 -24.68 0.31
CA LEU A 263 4.43 -25.02 0.87
C LEU A 263 3.34 -24.56 -0.09
N PHE A 264 2.52 -25.49 -0.59
CA PHE A 264 1.43 -25.20 -1.50
C PHE A 264 0.09 -25.36 -0.77
N GLY A 265 -0.66 -24.26 -0.69
CA GLY A 265 -2.01 -24.25 -0.11
C GLY A 265 -3.05 -24.55 -1.20
N GLY A 266 -4.01 -25.42 -0.89
CA GLY A 266 -5.11 -25.72 -1.81
C GLY A 266 -6.35 -26.28 -1.12
N LYS A 267 -7.37 -26.62 -1.91
CA LYS A 267 -8.67 -27.12 -1.41
C LYS A 267 -8.56 -28.41 -0.57
N LYS A 268 -7.48 -29.18 -0.74
CA LYS A 268 -7.22 -30.45 -0.05
C LYS A 268 -6.33 -30.30 1.19
N GLY A 269 -5.97 -29.07 1.57
CA GLY A 269 -5.01 -28.78 2.63
C GLY A 269 -3.68 -28.25 2.08
N VAL A 270 -2.64 -28.36 2.90
CA VAL A 270 -1.29 -27.88 2.57
C VAL A 270 -0.37 -29.06 2.27
N SER A 271 0.43 -28.93 1.21
CA SER A 271 1.50 -29.88 0.86
C SER A 271 2.85 -29.20 0.88
N MET A 272 3.92 -29.92 1.23
CA MET A 272 5.29 -29.39 1.31
C MET A 272 6.25 -30.16 0.39
N PHE A 273 7.21 -29.46 -0.22
CA PHE A 273 8.33 -30.02 -0.98
C PHE A 273 9.65 -29.35 -0.57
N PRO A 274 10.67 -30.11 -0.13
CA PRO A 274 10.66 -31.55 0.13
C PRO A 274 9.62 -31.97 1.19
N VAL A 275 9.13 -33.21 1.12
CA VAL A 275 8.01 -33.72 1.94
C VAL A 275 8.35 -33.77 3.43
N LYS A 276 9.64 -33.80 3.77
CA LYS A 276 10.11 -33.80 5.14
C LYS A 276 11.18 -32.73 5.33
N TRP A 277 11.07 -32.08 6.46
CA TRP A 277 12.05 -31.15 6.96
C TRP A 277 13.07 -31.91 7.82
N GLY A 278 14.37 -31.73 7.54
CA GLY A 278 15.44 -32.24 8.42
C GLY A 278 15.70 -33.75 8.39
N LEU A 279 15.66 -34.41 7.23
CA LEU A 279 16.26 -35.75 7.07
C LEU A 279 17.51 -35.67 6.19
N TYR A 280 18.62 -35.31 6.81
CA TYR A 280 19.93 -35.86 6.49
C TYR A 280 20.55 -36.42 7.78
#